data_AF-A0ABC8SA22-F1
#
_entry.id   AF-A0ABC8SA22-F1
#
_cell.length_a   1.000
_cell.length_b   1.000
_cell.length_c   1.000
_cell.angle_alpha   90.00
_cell.angle_beta   90.00
_cell.angle_gamma   90.00
#
_symmetry.space_group_name_H-M   'P 1'
#
loop_
_entity.id
_entity.type
_entity.pdbx_description
1 polymer ?
#
loop_
_entity_poly.entity_id
_entity_poly.type
_entity_poly.pdbx_seq_one_letter_code
_entity_poly.pdbx_strand_id
1 'polypeptide(L)'
;METKKKRKVEGKYRPKVDTSGIGQMKSKQVGDHSNCPKPPIVSSSILVNTFFNKIFFNRISEEVYRNRFCNRLVLLERGAQLDKMTIVDCALIFGLRQWNSIVEINKNDKTYDGLVRLFYANMHDVEKEDLKFKSYMRNVHFEVNPNLISRILKAPSPFIVENTVTYPYKNVAIELYGRPFKLNIDTFYQRYLTNNYRILNRIVGCNINPRGHSANFGVDKAHLLYGIGKGIIINLPCLLFNEIVSVFDVEGKRKSLPFPILISKIMMHYRVVIHPSNTYKSPLSPFGECTLKNSLGQTDAYDPDDYDTGASTLGDIGQMLKQILANQEELQQEMKESLKQLRDDTNESLRQLREDTKESLKQLENKLLPQKVLFFSGWIVDNILVVQL
;
A
#
# COMPACT_ATOMS: atom_id res chain seq x y z
N MET A 1 -55.19 -19.68 -30.14
CA MET A 1 -54.57 -19.21 -31.39
C MET A 1 -53.86 -17.90 -31.09
N GLU A 2 -52.53 -17.91 -31.03
CA GLU A 2 -51.64 -16.78 -31.35
C GLU A 2 -50.20 -17.25 -31.09
N THR A 3 -49.50 -17.56 -32.18
CA THR A 3 -48.17 -18.17 -32.18
C THR A 3 -47.09 -17.08 -32.20
N LYS A 4 -46.23 -17.07 -31.17
CA LYS A 4 -45.06 -16.19 -31.08
C LYS A 4 -43.99 -16.56 -32.13
N LYS A 5 -43.76 -15.67 -33.08
CA LYS A 5 -42.64 -15.69 -34.04
C LYS A 5 -41.30 -15.44 -33.33
N LYS A 6 -40.43 -16.44 -33.30
CA LYS A 6 -39.00 -16.29 -32.96
C LYS A 6 -38.26 -15.66 -34.15
N ARG A 7 -37.59 -14.52 -33.95
CA ARG A 7 -36.62 -13.95 -34.90
C ARG A 7 -35.29 -14.69 -34.79
N LYS A 8 -34.83 -15.19 -35.93
CA LYS A 8 -33.55 -15.89 -36.16
C LYS A 8 -32.51 -14.82 -36.54
N VAL A 9 -31.40 -14.72 -35.82
CA VAL A 9 -30.28 -13.85 -36.19
C VAL A 9 -29.23 -14.71 -36.88
N GLU A 10 -28.90 -14.33 -38.12
CA GLU A 10 -27.94 -15.01 -39.00
C GLU A 10 -26.50 -14.78 -38.54
N GLY A 11 -25.80 -15.86 -38.22
CA GLY A 11 -24.36 -15.87 -38.01
C GLY A 11 -23.62 -16.05 -39.34
N LYS A 12 -22.79 -15.08 -39.71
CA LYS A 12 -21.89 -15.13 -40.87
C LYS A 12 -20.80 -16.19 -40.67
N TYR A 13 -20.77 -17.16 -41.57
CA TYR A 13 -19.76 -18.21 -41.71
C TYR A 13 -18.47 -17.62 -42.32
N ARG A 14 -17.30 -17.85 -41.71
CA ARG A 14 -15.98 -17.63 -42.34
C ARG A 14 -15.37 -18.99 -42.69
N PRO A 15 -14.94 -19.24 -43.94
CA PRO A 15 -14.33 -20.50 -44.32
C PRO A 15 -12.90 -20.61 -43.79
N LYS A 16 -12.55 -21.81 -43.31
CA LYS A 16 -11.18 -22.25 -43.01
C LYS A 16 -10.47 -22.57 -44.33
N VAL A 17 -9.26 -22.06 -44.50
CA VAL A 17 -8.36 -22.45 -45.60
C VAL A 17 -7.42 -23.52 -45.07
N ASP A 18 -7.52 -24.72 -45.63
CA ASP A 18 -6.55 -25.81 -45.47
C ASP A 18 -5.30 -25.50 -46.30
N THR A 19 -4.13 -25.56 -45.68
CA THR A 19 -2.84 -25.64 -46.38
C THR A 19 -2.21 -26.99 -46.10
N SER A 20 -2.58 -27.97 -46.93
CA SER A 20 -1.87 -29.24 -47.09
C SER A 20 -1.30 -29.30 -48.50
N GLY A 21 0.01 -29.52 -48.62
CA GLY A 21 0.64 -30.02 -49.85
C GLY A 21 1.50 -29.04 -50.66
N ILE A 22 2.74 -28.82 -50.24
CA ILE A 22 3.93 -28.61 -51.10
C ILE A 22 5.09 -29.19 -50.28
N GLY A 23 5.74 -30.31 -50.58
CA GLY A 23 6.32 -30.74 -51.85
C GLY A 23 7.81 -30.98 -51.57
N GLN A 24 8.17 -32.24 -51.26
CA GLN A 24 9.55 -32.67 -51.01
C GLN A 24 10.40 -32.47 -52.28
N MET A 25 11.47 -31.69 -52.21
CA MET A 25 12.54 -31.71 -53.21
C MET A 25 13.81 -32.31 -52.60
N LYS A 26 14.20 -33.47 -53.15
CA LYS A 26 15.46 -34.18 -52.89
C LYS A 26 16.61 -33.39 -53.53
N SER A 27 17.62 -33.02 -52.75
CA SER A 27 18.91 -32.53 -53.28
C SER A 27 19.91 -33.68 -53.38
N LYS A 28 20.55 -33.78 -54.54
CA LYS A 28 21.64 -34.70 -54.88
C LYS A 28 22.94 -34.27 -54.17
N GLN A 29 23.69 -35.24 -53.65
CA GLN A 29 25.11 -35.11 -53.35
C GLN A 29 25.93 -35.09 -54.65
N VAL A 30 26.86 -34.15 -54.79
CA VAL A 30 28.15 -34.30 -55.50
C VAL A 30 29.14 -33.27 -54.95
N GLY A 31 30.36 -33.72 -54.61
CA GLY A 31 31.58 -32.95 -54.87
C GLY A 31 32.30 -32.32 -53.69
N ASP A 32 33.25 -33.07 -53.11
CA ASP A 32 34.38 -32.56 -52.32
C ASP A 32 35.36 -31.78 -53.20
N HIS A 33 35.92 -30.69 -52.66
CA HIS A 33 37.33 -30.24 -52.71
C HIS A 33 37.44 -28.72 -52.50
N SER A 34 38.01 -28.29 -51.37
CA SER A 34 39.33 -27.61 -51.34
C SER A 34 39.56 -26.82 -50.04
N ASN A 35 40.79 -26.97 -49.55
CA ASN A 35 41.36 -26.45 -48.32
C ASN A 35 41.24 -24.92 -48.15
N CYS A 36 40.74 -24.49 -47.00
CA CYS A 36 41.09 -23.22 -46.37
C CYS A 36 41.52 -23.49 -44.91
N PRO A 37 42.58 -22.82 -44.40
CA PRO A 37 43.01 -23.01 -43.03
C PRO A 37 41.90 -22.57 -42.08
N LYS A 38 41.45 -23.48 -41.21
CA LYS A 38 40.46 -23.16 -40.19
C LYS A 38 41.04 -22.09 -39.24
N PRO A 39 40.33 -20.98 -38.98
CA PRO A 39 40.75 -20.04 -37.94
C PRO A 39 40.82 -20.79 -36.60
N PRO A 40 41.71 -20.38 -35.68
CA PRO A 40 41.83 -21.03 -34.39
C PRO A 40 40.45 -21.07 -33.73
N ILE A 41 39.98 -22.27 -33.42
CA ILE A 41 38.75 -22.50 -32.69
C ILE A 41 39.01 -22.01 -31.27
N VAL A 42 38.86 -20.71 -31.06
CA VAL A 42 38.66 -20.15 -29.73
C VAL A 42 37.34 -20.72 -29.28
N SER A 43 37.40 -21.65 -28.31
CA SER A 43 36.23 -22.34 -27.80
C SER A 43 35.12 -21.32 -27.50
N SER A 44 34.00 -21.45 -28.19
CA SER A 44 32.81 -20.60 -28.04
C SER A 44 32.29 -20.63 -26.60
N SER A 45 32.67 -21.61 -25.78
CA SER A 45 32.39 -21.63 -24.34
C SER A 45 33.19 -20.61 -23.52
N ILE A 46 34.39 -20.19 -23.96
CA ILE A 46 35.24 -19.22 -23.25
C ILE A 46 34.78 -17.77 -23.51
N LEU A 47 34.35 -17.47 -24.75
CA LEU A 47 33.78 -16.16 -25.11
C LEU A 47 32.35 -15.97 -24.56
N VAL A 48 31.57 -17.04 -24.45
CA VAL A 48 30.24 -17.02 -23.80
C VAL A 48 30.41 -16.80 -22.29
N ASN A 49 31.34 -17.47 -21.61
CA ASN A 49 31.53 -17.27 -20.16
C ASN A 49 32.01 -15.85 -19.77
N THR A 50 32.73 -15.15 -20.65
CA THR A 50 33.22 -13.78 -20.36
C THR A 50 32.21 -12.67 -20.66
N PHE A 51 31.24 -12.90 -21.56
CA PHE A 51 30.16 -11.94 -21.86
C PHE A 51 28.96 -12.06 -20.90
N PHE A 52 28.66 -13.27 -20.43
CA PHE A 52 27.51 -13.53 -19.55
C PHE A 52 27.75 -13.15 -18.08
N ASN A 53 29.01 -13.14 -17.63
CA ASN A 53 29.41 -12.64 -16.30
C ASN A 53 29.20 -11.12 -16.10
N LYS A 54 28.76 -10.36 -17.12
CA LYS A 54 28.51 -8.90 -17.04
C LYS A 54 27.04 -8.51 -16.88
N ILE A 55 26.13 -9.47 -16.97
CA ILE A 55 24.67 -9.22 -16.97
C ILE A 55 24.08 -9.47 -15.59
N PHE A 56 24.51 -10.55 -14.94
CA PHE A 56 24.04 -10.95 -13.62
C PHE A 56 25.07 -10.60 -12.55
N PHE A 57 24.59 -10.26 -11.35
CA PHE A 57 25.47 -9.98 -10.21
C PHE A 57 26.33 -11.21 -9.85
N ASN A 58 25.69 -12.38 -9.83
CA ASN A 58 26.32 -13.67 -9.58
C ASN A 58 25.50 -14.80 -10.21
N ARG A 59 25.98 -16.04 -10.06
CA ARG A 59 25.30 -17.24 -10.60
C ARG A 59 23.90 -17.45 -10.00
N ILE A 60 23.69 -17.06 -8.74
CA ILE A 60 22.38 -17.15 -8.08
C ILE A 60 21.38 -16.22 -8.78
N SER A 61 21.77 -14.98 -9.09
CA SER A 61 20.93 -14.04 -9.83
C SER A 61 20.56 -14.55 -11.22
N GLU A 62 21.48 -15.22 -11.92
CA GLU A 62 21.18 -15.86 -13.21
C GLU A 62 20.13 -16.95 -13.07
N GLU A 63 20.29 -17.83 -12.07
CA GLU A 63 19.37 -18.93 -11.82
C GLU A 63 17.98 -18.41 -11.41
N VAL A 64 17.95 -17.40 -10.54
CA VAL A 64 16.73 -16.67 -10.15
C VAL A 64 16.06 -16.03 -11.36
N TYR A 65 16.81 -15.43 -12.29
CA TYR A 65 16.25 -14.89 -13.52
C TYR A 65 15.59 -15.98 -14.36
N ARG A 66 16.31 -17.06 -14.67
CA ARG A 66 15.82 -18.16 -15.51
C ARG A 66 14.59 -18.82 -14.89
N ASN A 67 14.60 -19.04 -13.58
CA ASN A 67 13.56 -19.80 -12.90
C ASN A 67 12.34 -18.96 -12.53
N ARG A 68 12.52 -17.67 -12.18
CA ARG A 68 11.46 -16.85 -11.54
C ARG A 68 11.04 -15.62 -12.35
N PHE A 69 11.95 -14.97 -13.08
CA PHE A 69 11.69 -13.63 -13.65
C PHE A 69 11.63 -13.55 -15.17
N CYS A 70 12.32 -14.43 -15.90
CA CYS A 70 12.51 -14.32 -17.36
C CYS A 70 11.19 -14.21 -18.16
N ASN A 71 10.13 -14.86 -17.67
CA ASN A 71 8.80 -14.90 -18.30
C ASN A 71 7.71 -14.22 -17.46
N ARG A 72 8.06 -13.55 -16.36
CA ARG A 72 7.08 -12.93 -15.47
C ARG A 72 6.45 -11.71 -16.15
N LEU A 73 5.13 -11.60 -16.05
CA LEU A 73 4.38 -10.48 -16.62
C LEU A 73 4.82 -9.17 -15.97
N VAL A 74 5.06 -8.13 -16.78
CA VAL A 74 5.35 -6.77 -16.33
C VAL A 74 4.07 -5.95 -16.41
N LEU A 75 3.65 -5.37 -15.29
CA LEU A 75 2.43 -4.56 -15.20
C LEU A 75 2.77 -3.11 -15.49
N LEU A 76 2.33 -2.62 -16.66
CA LEU A 76 2.55 -1.23 -17.04
C LEU A 76 1.74 -0.28 -16.17
N GLU A 77 2.42 0.72 -15.62
CA GLU A 77 1.78 1.87 -15.00
C GLU A 77 0.99 2.66 -16.06
N ARG A 78 -0.07 3.35 -15.63
CA ARG A 78 -1.01 4.03 -16.52
C ARG A 78 -1.32 5.43 -16.02
N GLY A 79 -1.15 6.43 -16.89
CA GLY A 79 -1.42 7.81 -16.52
C GLY A 79 -2.91 8.09 -16.25
N ALA A 80 -3.23 9.25 -15.68
CA ALA A 80 -4.60 9.71 -15.48
C ALA A 80 -4.74 11.20 -15.84
N GLN A 81 -5.76 11.53 -16.63
CA GLN A 81 -6.17 12.90 -16.94
C GLN A 81 -7.09 13.40 -15.83
N LEU A 82 -6.50 13.76 -14.69
CA LEU A 82 -7.25 14.13 -13.48
C LEU A 82 -8.17 15.35 -13.70
N ASP A 83 -7.75 16.27 -14.55
CA ASP A 83 -8.49 17.46 -14.99
C ASP A 83 -9.82 17.12 -15.69
N LYS A 84 -9.88 15.96 -16.37
CA LYS A 84 -11.07 15.50 -17.10
C LYS A 84 -11.97 14.59 -16.28
N MET A 85 -11.61 14.31 -15.02
CA MET A 85 -12.38 13.45 -14.13
C MET A 85 -13.21 14.30 -13.15
N THR A 86 -14.26 14.94 -13.65
CA THR A 86 -15.06 15.92 -12.89
C THR A 86 -15.87 15.33 -11.73
N ILE A 87 -16.06 14.01 -11.69
CA ILE A 87 -16.91 13.33 -10.69
C ILE A 87 -16.14 13.01 -9.41
N VAL A 88 -14.81 12.95 -9.47
CA VAL A 88 -13.98 12.63 -8.32
C VAL A 88 -12.95 13.72 -8.15
N ASP A 89 -12.81 14.22 -6.94
CA ASP A 89 -11.73 15.12 -6.55
C ASP A 89 -10.37 14.40 -6.50
N CYS A 90 -10.09 13.47 -7.42
CA CYS A 90 -8.78 12.85 -7.57
C CYS A 90 -7.71 13.93 -7.82
N ALA A 91 -8.01 14.99 -8.57
CA ALA A 91 -7.11 16.12 -8.72
C ALA A 91 -6.71 16.71 -7.37
N LEU A 92 -7.68 16.91 -6.47
CA LEU A 92 -7.42 17.42 -5.11
C LEU A 92 -6.65 16.38 -4.27
N ILE A 93 -7.08 15.13 -4.27
CA ILE A 93 -6.47 14.04 -3.48
C ILE A 93 -4.99 13.88 -3.84
N PHE A 94 -4.67 13.74 -5.13
CA PHE A 94 -3.29 13.54 -5.57
C PHE A 94 -2.48 14.84 -5.51
N GLY A 95 -3.10 15.99 -5.76
CA GLY A 95 -2.48 17.31 -5.67
C GLY A 95 -2.03 17.66 -4.26
N LEU A 96 -2.93 17.57 -3.27
CA LEU A 96 -2.62 17.86 -1.85
C LEU A 96 -1.52 16.94 -1.31
N ARG A 97 -1.47 15.70 -1.79
CA ARG A 97 -0.45 14.71 -1.41
C ARG A 97 0.86 14.88 -2.16
N GLN A 98 0.90 15.73 -3.19
CA GLN A 98 2.02 15.87 -4.12
C GLN A 98 2.39 14.53 -4.81
N TRP A 99 1.36 13.78 -5.22
CA TRP A 99 1.48 12.48 -5.90
C TRP A 99 1.21 12.58 -7.41
N ASN A 100 1.28 13.77 -7.99
CA ASN A 100 0.96 13.97 -9.42
C ASN A 100 1.88 13.14 -10.34
N SER A 101 3.15 12.97 -9.97
CA SER A 101 4.14 12.24 -10.78
C SER A 101 3.82 10.77 -11.04
N ILE A 102 3.03 10.11 -10.16
CA ILE A 102 2.63 8.70 -10.34
C ILE A 102 1.43 8.55 -11.27
N VAL A 103 0.77 9.65 -11.65
CA VAL A 103 -0.38 9.67 -12.55
C VAL A 103 -0.12 10.49 -13.82
N GLU A 104 0.86 11.40 -13.80
CA GLU A 104 1.34 12.16 -14.96
C GLU A 104 2.39 11.38 -15.77
N ILE A 105 1.98 10.21 -16.26
CA ILE A 105 2.86 9.37 -17.10
C ILE A 105 2.97 9.98 -18.50
N ASN A 106 4.19 10.27 -18.93
CA ASN A 106 4.44 10.91 -20.21
C ASN A 106 4.38 9.89 -21.35
N LYS A 107 3.88 10.27 -22.53
CA LYS A 107 3.96 9.45 -23.75
C LYS A 107 5.39 9.03 -24.12
N ASN A 108 6.38 9.79 -23.67
CA ASN A 108 7.80 9.54 -23.89
C ASN A 108 8.43 8.64 -22.82
N ASP A 109 7.72 8.33 -21.72
CA ASP A 109 8.20 7.34 -20.76
C ASP A 109 8.28 5.98 -21.48
N LYS A 110 9.40 5.27 -21.31
CA LYS A 110 9.61 3.97 -21.96
C LYS A 110 9.83 2.91 -20.90
N THR A 111 9.23 1.75 -21.08
CA THR A 111 9.48 0.58 -20.24
C THR A 111 10.24 -0.48 -21.00
N TYR A 112 11.23 -1.08 -20.35
CA TYR A 112 12.07 -2.12 -20.94
C TYR A 112 11.87 -3.42 -20.18
N ASP A 113 10.86 -4.20 -20.55
CA ASP A 113 10.44 -5.41 -19.81
C ASP A 113 11.62 -6.36 -19.49
N GLY A 114 12.52 -6.57 -20.44
CA GLY A 114 13.71 -7.39 -20.23
C GLY A 114 14.65 -6.83 -19.17
N LEU A 115 14.85 -5.51 -19.13
CA LEU A 115 15.66 -4.84 -18.12
C LEU A 115 14.95 -4.80 -16.76
N VAL A 116 13.63 -4.66 -16.73
CA VAL A 116 12.84 -4.73 -15.49
C VAL A 116 12.96 -6.12 -14.87
N ARG A 117 12.80 -7.19 -15.67
CA ARG A 117 12.99 -8.57 -15.19
C ARG A 117 14.41 -8.81 -14.68
N LEU A 118 15.41 -8.27 -15.38
CA LEU A 118 16.81 -8.38 -14.98
C LEU A 118 17.08 -7.62 -13.67
N PHE A 119 16.53 -6.42 -13.52
CA PHE A 119 16.61 -5.62 -12.31
C PHE A 119 16.15 -6.41 -11.08
N TYR A 120 14.97 -7.05 -11.16
CA TYR A 120 14.44 -7.90 -10.08
C TYR A 120 15.33 -9.11 -9.80
N ALA A 121 15.85 -9.77 -10.83
CA ALA A 121 16.71 -10.94 -10.64
C ALA A 121 18.08 -10.60 -10.03
N ASN A 122 18.56 -9.36 -10.24
CA ASN A 122 19.82 -8.86 -9.70
C ASN A 122 19.66 -8.13 -8.37
N MET A 123 18.48 -8.12 -7.76
CA MET A 123 18.31 -7.63 -6.38
C MET A 123 19.06 -8.54 -5.40
N HIS A 124 19.80 -7.92 -4.48
CA HIS A 124 20.58 -8.57 -3.43
C HIS A 124 20.71 -7.63 -2.22
N ASP A 125 21.27 -8.13 -1.11
CA ASP A 125 21.43 -7.37 0.15
C ASP A 125 20.12 -6.67 0.57
N VAL A 126 19.01 -7.40 0.58
CA VAL A 126 17.70 -6.84 0.95
C VAL A 126 17.61 -6.74 2.47
N GLU A 127 17.61 -5.52 2.99
CA GLU A 127 17.49 -5.19 4.40
C GLU A 127 16.12 -4.53 4.62
N LYS A 128 15.17 -5.31 5.16
CA LYS A 128 13.75 -4.90 5.24
C LYS A 128 13.51 -3.86 6.33
N GLU A 129 14.24 -3.99 7.43
CA GLU A 129 14.18 -3.12 8.60
C GLU A 129 14.73 -1.72 8.24
N ASP A 130 15.82 -1.68 7.49
CA ASP A 130 16.47 -0.45 7.02
C ASP A 130 15.86 0.11 5.72
N LEU A 131 14.87 -0.57 5.15
CA LEU A 131 14.20 -0.22 3.89
C LEU A 131 15.20 0.07 2.75
N LYS A 132 16.15 -0.84 2.54
CA LYS A 132 17.12 -0.73 1.44
C LYS A 132 17.44 -2.07 0.80
N PHE A 133 17.81 -2.03 -0.48
CA PHE A 133 18.40 -3.17 -1.17
C PHE A 133 19.37 -2.69 -2.25
N LYS A 134 20.22 -3.57 -2.75
CA LYS A 134 21.11 -3.27 -3.88
C LYS A 134 20.66 -4.00 -5.14
N SER A 135 20.96 -3.41 -6.29
CA SER A 135 20.78 -4.05 -7.59
C SER A 135 22.01 -3.81 -8.46
N TYR A 136 22.23 -4.72 -9.41
CA TYR A 136 23.32 -4.66 -10.38
C TYR A 136 22.75 -4.65 -11.78
N MET A 137 23.11 -3.65 -12.59
CA MET A 137 22.70 -3.56 -13.98
C MET A 137 23.85 -3.06 -14.84
N ARG A 138 24.31 -3.88 -15.79
CA ARG A 138 25.31 -3.49 -16.83
C ARG A 138 26.55 -2.81 -16.24
N ASN A 139 27.20 -3.46 -15.27
CA ASN A 139 28.37 -2.95 -14.54
C ASN A 139 28.11 -1.75 -13.61
N VAL A 140 26.85 -1.42 -13.32
CA VAL A 140 26.49 -0.39 -12.34
C VAL A 140 25.86 -1.06 -11.12
N HIS A 141 26.47 -0.85 -9.95
CA HIS A 141 25.86 -1.16 -8.66
C HIS A 141 25.18 0.07 -8.11
N PHE A 142 23.97 -0.10 -7.58
CA PHE A 142 23.26 0.98 -6.93
C PHE A 142 22.33 0.47 -5.85
N GLU A 143 22.09 1.32 -4.87
CA GLU A 143 21.16 1.08 -3.78
C GLU A 143 19.81 1.72 -4.08
N VAL A 144 18.73 1.02 -3.75
CA VAL A 144 17.37 1.52 -3.81
C VAL A 144 16.81 1.57 -2.40
N ASN A 145 16.26 2.73 -2.05
CA ASN A 145 15.58 2.99 -0.77
C ASN A 145 14.42 3.98 -1.00
N PRO A 146 13.50 4.16 -0.03
CA PRO A 146 12.39 5.11 -0.15
C PRO A 146 12.83 6.55 -0.47
N ASN A 147 13.98 7.02 0.02
CA ASN A 147 14.47 8.36 -0.28
C ASN A 147 14.85 8.54 -1.76
N LEU A 148 15.41 7.51 -2.39
CA LEU A 148 15.63 7.51 -3.84
C LEU A 148 14.29 7.57 -4.60
N ILE A 149 13.32 6.73 -4.22
CA ILE A 149 11.99 6.69 -4.85
C ILE A 149 11.30 8.04 -4.71
N SER A 150 11.35 8.65 -3.52
CA SER A 150 10.85 10.00 -3.23
C SER A 150 11.46 11.04 -4.17
N ARG A 151 12.79 11.05 -4.35
CA ARG A 151 13.47 11.99 -5.26
C ARG A 151 13.07 11.81 -6.72
N ILE A 152 12.98 10.57 -7.19
CA ILE A 152 12.61 10.27 -8.58
C ILE A 152 11.15 10.66 -8.86
N LEU A 153 10.25 10.38 -7.92
CA LEU A 153 8.83 10.72 -8.03
C LEU A 153 8.53 12.15 -7.59
N LYS A 154 9.48 12.88 -6.99
CA LYS A 154 9.21 14.19 -6.35
C LYS A 154 8.02 14.12 -5.38
N ALA A 155 7.89 13.00 -4.67
CA ALA A 155 6.79 12.75 -3.75
C ALA A 155 7.29 12.81 -2.30
N PRO A 156 6.52 13.36 -1.34
CA PRO A 156 6.89 13.40 0.06
C PRO A 156 7.14 12.01 0.66
N SER A 157 8.13 11.91 1.53
CA SER A 157 8.43 10.71 2.34
C SER A 157 8.32 11.06 3.83
N PRO A 158 7.10 11.08 4.40
CA PRO A 158 6.90 11.42 5.80
C PRO A 158 7.50 10.35 6.72
N PHE A 159 8.11 10.76 7.83
CA PHE A 159 8.70 9.87 8.84
C PHE A 159 7.64 9.09 9.64
N ILE A 160 6.48 9.69 9.88
CA ILE A 160 5.33 9.08 10.57
C ILE A 160 4.42 8.47 9.52
N VAL A 161 4.10 7.19 9.65
CA VAL A 161 3.30 6.48 8.67
C VAL A 161 2.24 5.62 9.35
N GLU A 162 0.98 5.83 8.99
CA GLU A 162 -0.14 4.94 9.36
C GLU A 162 -0.28 3.76 8.38
N ASN A 163 0.82 3.27 7.79
CA ASN A 163 0.77 2.11 6.89
C ASN A 163 0.38 0.81 7.62
N THR A 164 0.32 0.85 8.96
CA THR A 164 0.01 -0.27 9.85
C THR A 164 -1.32 -0.09 10.61
N VAL A 165 -2.05 1.02 10.40
CA VAL A 165 -3.30 1.25 11.12
C VAL A 165 -4.41 0.42 10.48
N THR A 166 -4.83 -0.63 11.20
CA THR A 166 -6.01 -1.42 10.85
C THR A 166 -7.26 -0.64 11.24
N TYR A 167 -8.05 -0.24 10.25
CA TYR A 167 -9.34 0.41 10.50
C TYR A 167 -10.44 -0.64 10.70
N PRO A 168 -11.43 -0.38 11.57
CA PRO A 168 -12.60 -1.24 11.71
C PRO A 168 -13.26 -1.51 10.36
N TYR A 169 -13.42 -2.79 10.01
CA TYR A 169 -13.93 -3.21 8.70
C TYR A 169 -15.24 -2.49 8.32
N LYS A 170 -16.14 -2.32 9.30
CA LYS A 170 -17.42 -1.64 9.11
C LYS A 170 -17.25 -0.20 8.60
N ASN A 171 -16.28 0.55 9.14
CA ASN A 171 -16.03 1.94 8.73
C ASN A 171 -15.49 2.00 7.30
N VAL A 172 -14.56 1.10 6.98
CA VAL A 172 -14.00 0.95 5.64
C VAL A 172 -15.09 0.59 4.64
N ALA A 173 -15.94 -0.40 4.96
CA ALA A 173 -17.02 -0.84 4.08
C ALA A 173 -18.08 0.26 3.85
N ILE A 174 -18.49 0.97 4.92
CA ILE A 174 -19.43 2.10 4.80
C ILE A 174 -18.87 3.17 3.86
N GLU A 175 -17.60 3.53 4.01
CA GLU A 175 -16.96 4.55 3.20
C GLU A 175 -16.79 4.09 1.74
N LEU A 176 -16.26 2.87 1.52
CA LEU A 176 -15.98 2.35 0.19
C LEU A 176 -17.24 2.00 -0.60
N TYR A 177 -18.29 1.52 0.05
CA TYR A 177 -19.54 1.05 -0.60
C TYR A 177 -20.73 2.00 -0.41
N GLY A 178 -20.58 3.05 0.43
CA GLY A 178 -21.67 3.96 0.79
C GLY A 178 -22.72 3.34 1.73
N ARG A 179 -22.47 2.15 2.27
CA ARG A 179 -23.42 1.39 3.10
C ARG A 179 -22.73 0.35 3.98
N PRO A 180 -23.31 -0.02 5.13
CA PRO A 180 -22.79 -1.12 5.94
C PRO A 180 -22.85 -2.42 5.14
N PHE A 181 -21.75 -3.19 5.19
CA PHE A 181 -21.66 -4.49 4.54
C PHE A 181 -21.58 -5.57 5.62
N LYS A 182 -22.57 -6.48 5.65
CA LYS A 182 -22.77 -7.44 6.75
C LYS A 182 -21.78 -8.60 6.75
N LEU A 183 -21.17 -8.90 5.60
CA LEU A 183 -20.25 -10.02 5.51
C LEU A 183 -18.87 -9.55 5.99
N ASN A 184 -18.41 -10.12 7.11
CA ASN A 184 -17.06 -9.98 7.63
C ASN A 184 -16.12 -10.89 6.79
N ILE A 185 -15.94 -10.53 5.53
CA ILE A 185 -15.09 -11.27 4.58
C ILE A 185 -13.76 -10.54 4.49
N ASP A 186 -12.66 -11.28 4.43
CA ASP A 186 -11.32 -10.76 4.12
C ASP A 186 -11.20 -10.25 2.66
N THR A 187 -12.33 -9.99 1.99
CA THR A 187 -12.42 -9.75 0.56
C THR A 187 -13.49 -8.71 0.25
N PHE A 188 -13.08 -7.67 -0.47
CA PHE A 188 -13.91 -6.62 -1.01
C PHE A 188 -14.15 -6.83 -2.51
N TYR A 189 -15.31 -6.41 -3.01
CA TYR A 189 -15.70 -6.55 -4.41
C TYR A 189 -15.72 -5.20 -5.11
N GLN A 190 -15.09 -5.12 -6.28
CA GLN A 190 -15.01 -3.88 -7.05
C GLN A 190 -16.38 -3.37 -7.51
N ARG A 191 -17.33 -4.28 -7.75
CA ARG A 191 -18.71 -3.95 -8.16
C ARG A 191 -19.48 -3.15 -7.10
N TYR A 192 -19.11 -3.28 -5.82
CA TYR A 192 -19.79 -2.57 -4.73
C TYR A 192 -19.15 -1.23 -4.38
N LEU A 193 -18.00 -0.89 -4.95
CA LEU A 193 -17.37 0.42 -4.74
C LEU A 193 -18.28 1.54 -5.24
N THR A 194 -18.38 2.61 -4.46
CA THR A 194 -18.93 3.89 -4.92
C THR A 194 -18.13 4.41 -6.11
N ASN A 195 -18.71 5.33 -6.88
CA ASN A 195 -18.06 5.86 -8.09
C ASN A 195 -16.66 6.45 -7.80
N ASN A 196 -16.53 7.19 -6.70
CA ASN A 196 -15.27 7.79 -6.28
C ASN A 196 -14.19 6.73 -6.01
N TYR A 197 -14.52 5.73 -5.19
CA TYR A 197 -13.57 4.66 -4.87
C TYR A 197 -13.32 3.70 -6.02
N ARG A 198 -14.24 3.57 -6.97
CA ARG A 198 -14.06 2.74 -8.17
C ARG A 198 -12.99 3.32 -9.09
N ILE A 199 -13.00 4.64 -9.32
CA ILE A 199 -11.98 5.33 -10.12
C ILE A 199 -10.66 5.34 -9.38
N LEU A 200 -10.68 5.66 -8.08
CA LEU A 200 -9.50 5.60 -7.23
C LEU A 200 -8.87 4.20 -7.25
N ASN A 201 -9.67 3.14 -7.13
CA ASN A 201 -9.20 1.75 -7.21
C ASN A 201 -8.54 1.39 -8.54
N ARG A 202 -8.98 1.99 -9.66
CA ARG A 202 -8.32 1.82 -10.96
C ARG A 202 -6.95 2.49 -10.98
N ILE A 203 -6.84 3.73 -10.49
CA ILE A 203 -5.57 4.45 -10.43
C ILE A 203 -4.60 3.73 -9.49
N VAL A 204 -5.03 3.45 -8.26
CA VAL A 204 -4.26 2.69 -7.26
C VAL A 204 -3.84 1.33 -7.80
N GLY A 205 -4.76 0.62 -8.47
CA GLY A 205 -4.52 -0.70 -9.03
C GLY A 205 -3.56 -0.76 -10.23
N CYS A 206 -3.17 0.38 -10.79
CA CYS A 206 -2.16 0.46 -11.84
C CYS A 206 -0.83 1.07 -11.36
N ASN A 207 -0.88 2.03 -10.42
CA ASN A 207 0.27 2.89 -10.13
C ASN A 207 0.78 2.81 -8.68
N ILE A 208 0.02 2.27 -7.73
CA ILE A 208 0.39 2.24 -6.31
C ILE A 208 0.43 0.81 -5.76
N ASN A 209 -0.62 0.03 -6.00
CA ASN A 209 -0.66 -1.40 -5.68
C ASN A 209 -1.06 -2.19 -6.94
N PRO A 210 -0.12 -2.35 -7.91
CA PRO A 210 -0.43 -2.98 -9.18
C PRO A 210 -0.80 -4.44 -9.00
N ARG A 211 -1.99 -4.81 -9.45
CA ARG A 211 -2.45 -6.20 -9.49
C ARG A 211 -3.07 -6.49 -10.84
N GLY A 212 -3.03 -7.76 -11.25
CA GLY A 212 -3.77 -8.21 -12.42
C GLY A 212 -5.28 -7.98 -12.27
N HIS A 213 -6.03 -8.14 -13.36
CA HIS A 213 -7.48 -8.01 -13.33
C HIS A 213 -8.09 -8.99 -12.32
N SER A 214 -8.67 -8.46 -11.26
CA SER A 214 -9.47 -9.22 -10.28
C SER A 214 -10.78 -8.49 -10.03
N ALA A 215 -11.87 -9.24 -9.91
CA ALA A 215 -13.18 -8.70 -9.51
C ALA A 215 -13.22 -8.32 -8.02
N ASN A 216 -12.25 -8.81 -7.24
CA ASN A 216 -12.16 -8.61 -5.81
C ASN A 216 -10.75 -8.16 -5.37
N PHE A 217 -10.63 -7.70 -4.13
CA PHE A 217 -9.36 -7.30 -3.51
C PHE A 217 -9.39 -7.52 -2.00
N GLY A 218 -8.22 -7.73 -1.40
CA GLY A 218 -8.10 -7.98 0.04
C GLY A 218 -8.17 -6.72 0.91
N VAL A 219 -8.20 -6.94 2.22
CA VAL A 219 -8.35 -5.91 3.26
C VAL A 219 -7.27 -4.82 3.16
N ASP A 220 -5.99 -5.18 2.95
CA ASP A 220 -4.91 -4.19 2.85
C ASP A 220 -5.17 -3.13 1.76
N LYS A 221 -5.70 -3.57 0.61
CA LYS A 221 -6.03 -2.67 -0.49
C LYS A 221 -7.26 -1.83 -0.13
N ALA A 222 -8.22 -2.37 0.62
CA ALA A 222 -9.36 -1.63 1.12
C ALA A 222 -8.94 -0.52 2.10
N HIS A 223 -8.04 -0.83 3.04
CA HIS A 223 -7.46 0.16 3.95
C HIS A 223 -6.64 1.22 3.22
N LEU A 224 -5.87 0.82 2.21
CA LEU A 224 -5.15 1.78 1.36
C LEU A 224 -6.12 2.72 0.64
N LEU A 225 -7.20 2.20 0.04
CA LEU A 225 -8.21 3.02 -0.63
C LEU A 225 -8.87 3.99 0.36
N TYR A 226 -9.30 3.47 1.51
CA TYR A 226 -9.88 4.26 2.60
C TYR A 226 -8.93 5.39 3.04
N GLY A 227 -7.67 5.06 3.35
CA GLY A 227 -6.68 6.04 3.78
C GLY A 227 -6.42 7.12 2.72
N ILE A 228 -6.34 6.74 1.44
CA ILE A 228 -6.20 7.71 0.36
C ILE A 228 -7.42 8.64 0.30
N GLY A 229 -8.63 8.08 0.28
CA GLY A 229 -9.88 8.83 0.17
C GLY A 229 -10.18 9.74 1.36
N LYS A 230 -9.78 9.35 2.59
CA LYS A 230 -9.96 10.16 3.81
C LYS A 230 -8.87 11.19 4.06
N GLY A 231 -7.85 11.28 3.20
CA GLY A 231 -6.76 12.24 3.40
C GLY A 231 -5.72 11.80 4.45
N ILE A 232 -5.72 10.53 4.87
CA ILE A 232 -4.77 10.00 5.86
C ILE A 232 -3.35 10.03 5.29
N ILE A 233 -2.36 10.42 6.11
CA ILE A 233 -0.96 10.52 5.69
C ILE A 233 -0.40 9.13 5.37
N ILE A 234 0.08 8.97 4.14
CA ILE A 234 0.65 7.70 3.63
C ILE A 234 2.04 7.98 3.09
N ASN A 235 3.01 7.14 3.46
CA ASN A 235 4.34 7.18 2.87
C ASN A 235 4.35 6.34 1.58
N LEU A 236 4.06 7.00 0.47
CA LEU A 236 4.04 6.40 -0.87
C LEU A 236 5.39 5.78 -1.25
N PRO A 237 6.54 6.45 -1.10
CA PRO A 237 7.84 5.83 -1.37
C PRO A 237 8.09 4.51 -0.65
N CYS A 238 7.75 4.44 0.66
CA CYS A 238 7.84 3.19 1.43
C CYS A 238 6.86 2.12 0.92
N LEU A 239 5.64 2.50 0.54
CA LEU A 239 4.65 1.57 0.00
C LEU A 239 5.14 0.94 -1.32
N LEU A 240 5.67 1.76 -2.24
CA LEU A 240 6.22 1.27 -3.51
C LEU A 240 7.45 0.39 -3.30
N PHE A 241 8.34 0.79 -2.37
CA PHE A 241 9.49 -0.01 -1.98
C PHE A 241 9.07 -1.39 -1.46
N ASN A 242 8.13 -1.44 -0.52
CA ASN A 242 7.63 -2.68 0.07
C ASN A 242 6.97 -3.57 -0.98
N GLU A 243 6.24 -3.00 -1.94
CA GLU A 243 5.63 -3.78 -3.01
C GLU A 243 6.71 -4.39 -3.94
N ILE A 244 7.78 -3.65 -4.27
CA ILE A 244 8.94 -4.17 -5.01
C ILE A 244 9.58 -5.35 -4.26
N VAL A 245 9.89 -5.18 -2.98
CA VAL A 245 10.48 -6.23 -2.13
C VAL A 245 9.53 -7.44 -2.02
N SER A 246 8.23 -7.22 -1.82
CA SER A 246 7.25 -8.30 -1.69
C SER A 246 7.16 -9.17 -2.95
N VAL A 247 7.39 -8.58 -4.12
CA VAL A 247 7.37 -9.27 -5.42
C VAL A 247 8.66 -10.07 -5.61
N PHE A 248 9.78 -9.54 -5.12
CA PHE A 248 11.08 -10.20 -5.08
C PHE A 248 11.11 -11.40 -4.13
N ASP A 249 10.43 -11.33 -2.98
CA ASP A 249 10.41 -12.42 -2.00
C ASP A 249 9.59 -13.64 -2.45
N VAL A 250 8.57 -13.44 -3.31
CA VAL A 250 7.69 -14.54 -3.73
C VAL A 250 8.43 -15.47 -4.69
N GLU A 251 8.75 -16.68 -4.21
CA GLU A 251 9.46 -17.71 -4.99
C GLU A 251 8.75 -18.10 -6.30
N GLY A 252 7.42 -18.05 -6.31
CA GLY A 252 6.60 -18.39 -7.48
C GLY A 252 6.44 -17.28 -8.53
N LYS A 253 6.01 -17.67 -9.74
CA LYS A 253 5.68 -16.74 -10.85
C LYS A 253 4.31 -16.05 -10.71
N ARG A 254 3.61 -16.25 -9.59
CA ARG A 254 2.20 -15.87 -9.42
C ARG A 254 1.97 -14.35 -9.45
N LYS A 255 2.97 -13.55 -9.07
CA LYS A 255 2.75 -12.16 -8.67
C LYS A 255 3.08 -11.07 -9.68
N SER A 256 3.30 -11.27 -10.97
CA SER A 256 3.69 -10.18 -11.92
C SER A 256 4.82 -9.23 -11.41
N LEU A 257 5.23 -8.23 -12.19
CA LEU A 257 6.29 -7.27 -11.85
C LEU A 257 5.73 -5.85 -11.93
N PRO A 258 5.65 -5.11 -10.82
CA PRO A 258 5.11 -3.75 -10.79
C PRO A 258 6.15 -2.70 -11.19
N PHE A 259 5.67 -1.47 -11.37
CA PHE A 259 6.43 -0.22 -11.55
C PHE A 259 7.55 -0.21 -12.60
N PRO A 260 7.33 -0.69 -13.83
CA PRO A 260 8.36 -0.70 -14.86
C PRO A 260 8.83 0.70 -15.28
N ILE A 261 8.00 1.75 -15.16
CA ILE A 261 8.41 3.12 -15.47
C ILE A 261 9.27 3.66 -14.33
N LEU A 262 8.88 3.45 -13.06
CA LEU A 262 9.72 3.80 -11.91
C LEU A 262 11.10 3.13 -11.99
N ILE A 263 11.14 1.82 -12.26
CA ILE A 263 12.39 1.07 -12.40
C ILE A 263 13.23 1.61 -13.57
N SER A 264 12.60 1.95 -14.68
CA SER A 264 13.30 2.58 -15.82
C SER A 264 13.88 3.95 -15.44
N LYS A 265 13.15 4.76 -14.67
CA LYS A 265 13.63 6.05 -14.14
C LYS A 265 14.77 5.88 -13.13
N ILE A 266 14.74 4.84 -12.29
CA ILE A 266 15.85 4.47 -11.38
C ILE A 266 17.11 4.12 -12.20
N MET A 267 16.98 3.26 -13.21
CA MET A 267 18.10 2.90 -14.09
C MET A 267 18.70 4.13 -14.79
N MET A 268 17.85 5.04 -15.28
CA MET A 268 18.29 6.29 -15.90
C MET A 268 18.97 7.23 -14.90
N HIS A 269 18.47 7.33 -13.66
CA HIS A 269 19.08 8.12 -12.60
C HIS A 269 20.53 7.68 -12.33
N TYR A 270 20.79 6.37 -12.31
CA TYR A 270 22.13 5.81 -12.15
C TYR A 270 22.92 5.70 -13.47
N ARG A 271 22.41 6.29 -14.56
CA ARG A 271 23.06 6.29 -15.88
C ARG A 271 23.37 4.89 -16.41
N VAL A 272 22.53 3.90 -16.08
CA VAL A 272 22.59 2.57 -16.68
C VAL A 272 22.39 2.75 -18.19
N VAL A 273 23.37 2.31 -18.98
CA VAL A 273 23.30 2.38 -20.43
C VAL A 273 22.07 1.60 -20.89
N ILE A 274 21.20 2.20 -21.71
CA ILE A 274 20.09 1.52 -22.39
C ILE A 274 20.45 1.47 -23.87
N HIS A 275 20.54 0.27 -24.45
CA HIS A 275 20.98 0.13 -25.84
C HIS A 275 19.78 0.35 -26.77
N PRO A 276 19.99 0.91 -27.98
CA PRO A 276 18.93 1.07 -28.96
C PRO A 276 18.26 -0.26 -29.36
N SER A 277 18.97 -1.38 -29.23
CA SER A 277 18.44 -2.72 -29.49
C SER A 277 17.49 -3.24 -28.40
N ASN A 278 17.37 -2.54 -27.26
CA ASN A 278 16.42 -2.94 -26.23
C ASN A 278 14.99 -2.67 -26.69
N THR A 279 14.18 -3.73 -26.70
CA THR A 279 12.75 -3.62 -26.93
C THR A 279 12.11 -2.83 -25.79
N TYR A 280 11.25 -1.89 -26.17
CA TYR A 280 10.50 -1.09 -25.21
C TYR A 280 9.00 -1.15 -25.50
N LYS A 281 8.22 -0.88 -24.46
CA LYS A 281 6.78 -0.63 -24.58
C LYS A 281 6.51 0.82 -24.19
N SER A 282 5.55 1.42 -24.89
CA SER A 282 5.01 2.71 -24.49
C SER A 282 3.95 2.51 -23.40
N PRO A 283 3.70 3.53 -22.57
CA PRO A 283 2.69 3.45 -21.53
C PRO A 283 1.30 3.29 -22.14
N LEU A 284 0.39 2.72 -21.36
CA LEU A 284 -1.02 2.62 -21.74
C LEU A 284 -1.65 4.02 -21.86
N SER A 285 -2.65 4.16 -22.73
CA SER A 285 -3.42 5.41 -22.84
C SER A 285 -3.96 5.81 -21.47
N PRO A 286 -3.90 7.09 -21.07
CA PRO A 286 -4.27 7.48 -19.72
C PRO A 286 -5.74 7.17 -19.41
N PHE A 287 -6.06 7.00 -18.14
CA PHE A 287 -7.44 7.07 -17.68
C PHE A 287 -7.99 8.46 -17.98
N GLY A 288 -9.20 8.53 -18.51
CA GLY A 288 -9.85 9.79 -18.86
C GLY A 288 -11.37 9.62 -18.89
N GLU A 289 -12.06 10.56 -19.51
CA GLU A 289 -13.53 10.64 -19.50
C GLU A 289 -14.22 9.37 -20.02
N CYS A 290 -13.67 8.69 -21.04
CA CYS A 290 -14.21 7.41 -21.50
C CYS A 290 -14.11 6.31 -20.44
N THR A 291 -13.03 6.28 -19.64
CA THR A 291 -12.92 5.33 -18.53
C THR A 291 -13.95 5.64 -17.46
N LEU A 292 -14.16 6.93 -17.18
CA LEU A 292 -15.19 7.41 -16.26
C LEU A 292 -16.59 6.97 -16.71
N LYS A 293 -16.98 7.29 -17.95
CA LYS A 293 -18.27 6.89 -18.54
C LYS A 293 -18.50 5.39 -18.49
N ASN A 294 -17.49 4.58 -18.86
CA ASN A 294 -17.59 3.12 -18.77
C ASN A 294 -17.74 2.61 -17.33
N SER A 295 -17.13 3.32 -16.37
CA SER A 295 -17.22 2.98 -14.95
C SER A 295 -18.61 3.27 -14.36
N LEU A 296 -19.26 4.35 -14.83
CA LEU A 296 -20.62 4.75 -14.47
C LEU A 296 -21.70 3.92 -15.20
N GLY A 297 -21.48 3.52 -16.45
CA GLY A 297 -22.42 2.63 -17.14
C GLY A 297 -22.57 1.27 -16.45
N GLN A 298 -21.64 0.91 -15.56
CA GLN A 298 -21.71 -0.30 -14.74
C GLN A 298 -22.46 -0.11 -13.40
N THR A 299 -22.94 1.10 -13.05
CA THR A 299 -23.76 1.31 -11.84
C THR A 299 -25.24 1.00 -12.03
N ASP A 300 -25.74 0.98 -13.27
CA ASP A 300 -27.20 0.89 -13.54
C ASP A 300 -27.76 -0.55 -13.57
N ALA A 301 -26.89 -1.56 -13.41
CA ALA A 301 -27.27 -2.99 -13.38
C ALA A 301 -27.16 -3.59 -11.98
N TYR A 302 -27.30 -2.77 -10.92
CA TYR A 302 -27.34 -3.27 -9.55
C TYR A 302 -28.80 -3.62 -9.19
N ASP A 303 -29.08 -4.91 -9.20
CA ASP A 303 -30.33 -5.48 -8.72
C ASP A 303 -30.40 -5.35 -7.18
N PRO A 304 -31.36 -4.58 -6.63
CA PRO A 304 -31.60 -4.54 -5.20
C PRO A 304 -31.96 -5.92 -4.64
N ASP A 305 -32.37 -6.89 -5.46
CA ASP A 305 -32.85 -8.20 -5.04
C ASP A 305 -31.74 -9.28 -4.95
N ASP A 306 -30.45 -8.94 -5.18
CA ASP A 306 -29.31 -9.84 -4.87
C ASP A 306 -29.02 -9.92 -3.35
N TYR A 307 -30.00 -9.53 -2.53
CA TYR A 307 -30.12 -9.99 -1.15
C TYR A 307 -30.89 -11.30 -1.17
N ASP A 308 -30.30 -12.35 -0.59
CA ASP A 308 -31.09 -13.41 -0.01
C ASP A 308 -31.96 -12.79 1.10
N THR A 309 -33.14 -12.30 0.74
CA THR A 309 -34.24 -12.03 1.65
C THR A 309 -34.80 -13.35 2.17
N GLY A 310 -33.96 -14.13 2.84
CA GLY A 310 -34.42 -14.96 3.93
C GLY A 310 -35.07 -14.02 4.94
N ALA A 311 -36.33 -14.30 5.27
CA ALA A 311 -37.24 -13.52 6.11
C ALA A 311 -36.79 -13.33 7.59
N SER A 312 -35.53 -12.94 7.81
CA SER A 312 -34.86 -12.79 9.10
C SER A 312 -34.44 -11.34 9.39
N THR A 313 -34.38 -10.47 8.38
CA THR A 313 -33.72 -9.16 8.48
C THR A 313 -34.39 -8.14 9.41
N LEU A 314 -35.71 -8.15 9.57
CA LEU A 314 -36.40 -7.27 10.53
C LEU A 314 -36.26 -7.76 11.98
N GLY A 315 -36.26 -9.08 12.19
CA GLY A 315 -36.02 -9.70 13.50
C GLY A 315 -34.59 -9.47 13.96
N ASP A 316 -33.62 -9.66 13.07
CA ASP A 316 -32.19 -9.49 13.36
C ASP A 316 -31.81 -8.03 13.60
N ILE A 317 -32.42 -7.09 12.87
CA ILE A 317 -32.26 -5.65 13.13
C ILE A 317 -32.88 -5.29 14.49
N GLY A 318 -34.05 -5.84 14.83
CA GLY A 318 -34.68 -5.64 16.13
C GLY A 318 -33.83 -6.17 17.29
N GLN A 319 -33.23 -7.36 17.14
CA GLN A 319 -32.32 -7.93 18.14
C GLN A 319 -31.02 -7.12 18.24
N MET A 320 -30.46 -6.68 17.12
CA MET A 320 -29.25 -5.86 17.11
C MET A 320 -29.47 -4.50 17.75
N LEU A 321 -30.62 -3.85 17.51
CA LEU A 321 -30.97 -2.59 18.18
C LEU A 321 -31.15 -2.78 19.68
N LYS A 322 -31.78 -3.89 20.12
CA LYS A 322 -31.85 -4.23 21.55
C LYS A 322 -30.48 -4.44 22.17
N GLN A 323 -29.57 -5.13 21.47
CA GLN A 323 -28.21 -5.34 21.96
C GLN A 323 -27.42 -4.03 22.02
N ILE A 324 -27.55 -3.15 21.03
CA ILE A 324 -26.89 -1.84 21.03
C ILE A 324 -27.41 -0.99 22.20
N LEU A 325 -28.72 -0.99 22.45
CA LEU A 325 -29.31 -0.27 23.58
C LEU A 325 -28.81 -0.83 24.92
N ALA A 326 -28.79 -2.15 25.08
CA ALA A 326 -28.28 -2.79 26.30
C ALA A 326 -26.80 -2.45 26.53
N ASN A 327 -25.96 -2.54 25.49
CA ASN A 327 -24.54 -2.18 25.59
C ASN A 327 -24.35 -0.68 25.90
N GLN A 328 -25.23 0.18 25.39
CA GLN A 328 -25.18 1.61 25.67
C GLN A 328 -25.55 1.91 27.14
N GLU A 329 -26.53 1.20 27.70
CA GLU A 329 -26.89 1.31 29.12
C GLU A 329 -25.76 0.80 30.04
N GLU A 330 -25.13 -0.32 29.69
CA GLU A 330 -23.97 -0.87 30.42
C GLU A 330 -22.79 0.11 30.44
N LEU A 331 -22.42 0.68 29.29
CA LEU A 331 -21.39 1.72 29.19
C LEU A 331 -21.71 2.96 30.02
N GLN A 332 -22.98 3.38 30.05
CA GLN A 332 -23.39 4.51 30.90
C GLN A 332 -23.30 4.18 32.39
N GLN A 333 -23.56 2.94 32.76
CA GLN A 333 -23.46 2.48 34.15
C GLN A 333 -22.00 2.38 34.59
N GLU A 334 -21.14 1.76 33.79
CA GLU A 334 -19.68 1.69 34.06
C GLU A 334 -19.06 3.07 34.21
N MET A 335 -19.45 4.02 33.35
CA MET A 335 -18.98 5.39 33.43
C MET A 335 -19.45 6.09 34.71
N LYS A 336 -20.68 5.86 35.15
CA LYS A 336 -21.19 6.40 36.43
C LYS A 336 -20.45 5.81 37.63
N GLU A 337 -20.17 4.50 37.61
CA GLU A 337 -19.43 3.82 38.67
C GLU A 337 -17.98 4.30 38.74
N SER A 338 -17.32 4.44 37.59
CA SER A 338 -15.96 4.99 37.50
C SER A 338 -15.89 6.42 38.04
N LEU A 339 -16.88 7.26 37.73
CA LEU A 339 -16.96 8.63 38.25
C LEU A 339 -17.23 8.66 39.76
N LYS A 340 -18.01 7.71 40.29
CA LYS A 340 -18.25 7.57 41.72
C LYS A 340 -16.97 7.15 42.44
N GLN A 341 -16.27 6.15 41.92
CA GLN A 341 -14.99 5.69 42.49
C GLN A 341 -13.96 6.82 42.51
N LEU A 342 -13.79 7.53 41.40
CA LEU A 342 -12.86 8.67 41.31
C LEU A 342 -13.20 9.76 42.34
N ARG A 343 -14.50 10.03 42.55
CA ARG A 343 -14.96 10.99 43.55
C ARG A 343 -14.62 10.53 44.97
N ASP A 344 -14.83 9.26 45.27
CA ASP A 344 -14.57 8.69 46.60
C ASP A 344 -13.05 8.69 46.89
N ASP A 345 -12.22 8.29 45.93
CA ASP A 345 -10.75 8.33 46.03
C ASP A 345 -10.22 9.77 46.22
N THR A 346 -10.82 10.73 45.51
CA THR A 346 -10.48 12.15 45.66
C THR A 346 -10.84 12.68 47.04
N ASN A 347 -12.02 12.31 47.56
CA ASN A 347 -12.45 12.71 48.90
C ASN A 347 -11.58 12.11 49.99
N GLU A 348 -11.15 10.86 49.83
CA GLU A 348 -10.25 10.21 50.78
C GLU A 348 -8.86 10.86 50.77
N SER A 349 -8.32 11.14 49.59
CA SER A 349 -7.07 11.88 49.45
C SER A 349 -7.13 13.26 50.12
N LEU A 350 -8.27 13.96 50.00
CA LEU A 350 -8.49 15.25 50.66
C LEU A 350 -8.62 15.14 52.18
N ARG A 351 -9.18 14.04 52.70
CA ARG A 351 -9.22 13.78 54.15
C ARG A 351 -7.83 13.53 54.71
N GLN A 352 -7.04 12.69 54.05
CA GLN A 352 -5.67 12.41 54.46
C GLN A 352 -4.85 13.70 54.51
N LEU A 353 -4.92 14.53 53.45
CA LEU A 353 -4.21 15.81 53.39
C LEU A 353 -4.59 16.75 54.56
N ARG A 354 -5.87 16.75 54.97
CA ARG A 354 -6.34 17.57 56.10
C ARG A 354 -5.77 17.08 57.42
N GLU A 355 -5.72 15.77 57.66
CA GLU A 355 -5.14 15.22 58.89
C GLU A 355 -3.62 15.43 58.93
N ASP A 356 -2.91 15.21 57.82
CA ASP A 356 -1.46 15.47 57.71
C ASP A 356 -1.13 16.95 58.00
N THR A 357 -1.96 17.86 57.49
CA THR A 357 -1.82 19.31 57.75
C THR A 357 -2.05 19.62 59.23
N LYS A 358 -3.07 19.01 59.85
CA LYS A 358 -3.39 19.20 61.28
C LYS A 358 -2.29 18.65 62.18
N GLU A 359 -1.71 17.51 61.83
CA GLU A 359 -0.57 16.93 62.55
C GLU A 359 0.67 17.82 62.42
N SER A 360 0.96 18.30 61.21
CA SER A 360 2.06 19.25 60.96
C SER A 360 1.91 20.53 61.80
N LEU A 361 0.69 21.06 61.93
CA LEU A 361 0.41 22.21 62.77
C LEU A 361 0.63 21.93 64.26
N LYS A 362 0.18 20.79 64.78
CA LYS A 362 0.45 20.39 66.18
C LYS A 362 1.94 20.22 66.46
N GLN A 363 2.68 19.62 65.53
CA GLN A 363 4.13 19.49 65.66
C GLN A 363 4.82 20.86 65.69
N LEU A 364 4.35 21.81 64.88
CA LEU A 364 4.85 23.18 64.89
C LEU A 364 4.54 23.89 66.22
N GLU A 365 3.32 23.76 66.73
CA GLU A 365 2.90 24.34 68.01
C GLU A 365 3.72 23.78 69.19
N ASN A 366 3.94 22.46 69.23
CA ASN A 366 4.78 21.81 70.23
C ASN A 366 6.26 22.23 70.14
N LYS A 367 6.77 22.58 68.95
CA LYS A 367 8.12 23.14 68.79
C LYS A 367 8.22 24.60 69.24
N LEU A 368 7.14 25.37 69.12
CA LEU A 368 7.09 26.79 69.50
C LEU A 368 6.83 27.02 70.99
N LEU A 369 6.13 26.10 71.68
CA LEU A 369 5.83 26.19 73.11
C LEU A 369 7.09 26.29 74.01
N PRO A 370 8.16 25.49 73.81
CA PRO A 370 9.41 25.62 74.59
C PRO A 370 10.11 26.97 74.40
N GLN A 371 10.03 27.56 73.20
CA GLN A 371 10.63 28.87 72.92
C GLN A 371 9.86 30.00 73.61
N LYS A 372 8.52 29.92 73.68
CA LYS A 372 7.71 30.90 74.43
C LYS A 372 7.97 30.85 75.94
N VAL A 373 8.20 29.67 76.52
CA VAL A 373 8.54 29.54 77.95
C VAL A 373 9.92 30.13 78.26
N LEU A 374 10.89 29.97 77.36
CA LEU A 374 12.23 30.60 77.51
C LEU A 374 12.18 32.13 77.38
N PHE A 375 11.31 32.67 76.51
CA PHE A 375 11.11 34.12 76.43
C PHE A 375 10.40 34.69 77.67
N PHE A 376 9.41 33.99 78.23
CA PHE A 376 8.75 34.44 79.46
C PHE A 376 9.62 34.30 80.71
N SER A 377 10.44 33.25 80.83
CA SER A 377 11.37 33.11 81.96
C SER A 377 12.51 34.12 81.89
N GLY A 378 13.04 34.43 80.70
CA GLY A 378 14.02 35.51 80.52
C GLY A 378 13.45 36.88 80.90
N TRP A 379 12.22 37.20 80.45
CA TRP A 379 11.60 38.49 80.73
C TRP A 379 11.22 38.70 82.20
N ILE A 380 10.87 37.64 82.94
CA ILE A 380 10.59 37.72 84.38
C ILE A 380 11.89 37.88 85.20
N VAL A 381 12.99 37.22 84.81
CA VAL A 381 14.28 37.38 85.49
C VAL A 381 14.82 38.79 85.29
N ASP A 382 14.70 39.35 84.08
CA ASP A 382 15.18 40.72 83.80
C ASP A 382 14.34 41.81 84.49
N ASN A 383 13.04 41.58 84.74
CA ASN A 383 12.19 42.56 85.42
C ASN A 383 12.14 42.44 86.94
N ILE A 384 12.49 41.30 87.54
CA ILE A 384 12.58 41.17 89.01
C ILE A 384 13.91 41.77 89.53
N LEU A 385 14.99 41.75 88.75
CA LEU A 385 16.26 42.35 89.15
C LEU A 385 16.30 43.89 89.14
N VAL A 386 15.30 44.55 88.56
CA VAL A 386 15.23 46.02 88.46
C VAL A 386 14.43 46.66 89.62
N VAL A 387 13.81 45.87 90.50
CA VAL A 387 12.94 46.39 91.58
C VAL A 387 13.59 46.34 92.98
N GLN A 388 14.88 45.96 93.11
CA GLN A 388 15.55 45.87 94.43
C GLN A 388 16.96 46.46 94.57
N LEU A 389 17.37 47.43 93.73
CA LEU A 389 18.58 48.22 93.97
C LEU A 389 18.35 49.72 93.79
#